data_AF-A0A3N5VWN0-F1
#
_entry.id   AF-A0A3N5VWN0-F1
#
_cell.length_a   1.000
_cell.length_b   1.000
_cell.length_c   1.000
_cell.angle_alpha   90.00
_cell.angle_beta   90.00
_cell.angle_gamma   90.00
#
_symmetry.space_group_name_H-M   'P 1'
#
loop_
_entity.id
_entity.type
_entity.pdbx_description
1 polymer ?
#
loop_
_entity_poly.entity_id
_entity_poly.type
_entity_poly.pdbx_seq_one_letter_code
_entity_poly.pdbx_strand_id
1 'polypeptide(L)'
;MAFIEALLLSIGLVFPLCANSQAAVTWQDATEYRSLSWDAETWPSVTHRAYDLADSTTLSHEGFEEIADSMGFAGCEILARVESGDSAFDAWMNSPGHRACIVNPAYTRAAVASFVGSDGLVYTAMWLR
;
A
#
# COMPACT_ATOMS: atom_id res chain seq x y z
N MET A 1 32.11 14.44 -34.45
CA MET A 1 30.86 13.78 -34.06
C MET A 1 31.21 12.37 -33.62
N ALA A 2 30.65 11.93 -32.48
CA ALA A 2 30.99 10.79 -31.61
C ALA A 2 31.32 9.47 -32.35
N PHE A 3 32.13 8.55 -31.82
CA PHE A 3 31.84 7.73 -30.63
C PHE A 3 33.08 7.03 -30.02
N ILE A 4 32.87 6.57 -28.79
CA ILE A 4 33.77 5.97 -27.80
C ILE A 4 34.04 4.47 -28.08
N GLU A 5 35.29 4.02 -27.92
CA GLU A 5 35.70 2.63 -27.64
C GLU A 5 36.39 2.62 -26.25
N ALA A 6 35.83 1.99 -25.20
CA ALA A 6 35.81 0.57 -24.85
C ALA A 6 37.15 0.01 -24.33
N LEU A 7 37.25 -0.24 -23.02
CA LEU A 7 38.03 -1.35 -22.41
C LEU A 7 37.61 -1.51 -20.92
N LEU A 8 36.71 -2.43 -20.55
CA LEU A 8 36.91 -3.86 -20.23
C LEU A 8 37.83 -4.11 -19.01
N LEU A 9 37.25 -4.62 -17.91
CA LEU A 9 37.49 -5.98 -17.36
C LEU A 9 36.60 -6.18 -16.11
N SER A 10 35.62 -7.10 -16.16
CA SER A 10 35.70 -8.46 -15.55
C SER A 10 35.17 -8.44 -14.10
N ILE A 11 34.08 -9.09 -13.71
CA ILE A 11 33.80 -10.53 -13.62
C ILE A 11 32.33 -10.63 -13.21
N GLY A 12 31.48 -11.38 -13.92
CA GLY A 12 31.04 -12.67 -13.39
C GLY A 12 29.53 -12.83 -13.57
N LEU A 13 29.14 -13.52 -14.63
CA LEU A 13 27.79 -14.04 -14.83
C LEU A 13 27.49 -15.11 -13.78
N VAL A 14 26.54 -14.84 -12.89
CA VAL A 14 25.65 -15.85 -12.30
C VAL A 14 24.26 -15.24 -12.17
N PHE A 15 23.33 -15.63 -13.04
CA PHE A 15 21.90 -15.64 -12.77
C PHE A 15 21.54 -17.12 -12.53
N PRO A 16 20.62 -17.45 -11.59
CA PRO A 16 19.23 -17.06 -11.77
C PRO A 16 18.42 -16.72 -10.51
N LEU A 17 17.39 -15.88 -10.74
CA LEU A 17 16.15 -15.72 -9.97
C LEU A 17 16.26 -15.03 -8.59
N CYS A 18 15.35 -14.08 -8.38
CA CYS A 18 15.19 -13.22 -7.20
C CYS A 18 16.13 -12.01 -7.11
N ALA A 19 16.04 -11.08 -8.07
CA ALA A 19 16.47 -9.70 -7.82
C ALA A 19 15.35 -8.76 -8.25
N ASN A 20 14.60 -8.29 -7.25
CA ASN A 20 13.80 -7.07 -7.35
C ASN A 20 14.69 -5.98 -7.94
N SER A 21 14.47 -5.60 -9.19
CA SER A 21 14.94 -4.31 -9.67
C SER A 21 14.07 -3.26 -9.01
N GLN A 22 14.43 -2.86 -7.79
CA GLN A 22 14.01 -1.58 -7.25
C GLN A 22 14.53 -0.53 -8.22
N ALA A 23 13.67 -0.05 -9.10
CA ALA A 23 13.84 1.27 -9.66
C ALA A 23 13.87 2.21 -8.46
N ALA A 24 15.07 2.70 -8.12
CA ALA A 24 15.25 3.68 -7.08
C ALA A 24 14.56 4.97 -7.52
N VAL A 25 13.28 5.09 -7.19
CA VAL A 25 12.62 6.40 -7.09
C VAL A 25 13.38 7.12 -5.99
N THR A 26 14.15 8.14 -6.35
CA THR A 26 14.83 8.99 -5.39
C THR A 26 13.78 9.86 -4.71
N TRP A 27 13.21 9.35 -3.61
CA TRP A 27 12.34 10.10 -2.70
C TRP A 27 13.18 11.13 -1.94
N GLN A 28 13.44 12.29 -2.55
CA GLN A 28 14.23 13.36 -1.93
C GLN A 28 13.56 13.98 -0.69
N ASP A 29 12.31 13.62 -0.37
CA ASP A 29 11.57 14.08 0.81
C ASP A 29 11.30 12.97 1.86
N ALA A 30 11.87 11.77 1.71
CA ALA A 30 11.61 10.64 2.62
C ALA A 30 12.04 10.87 4.09
N THR A 31 12.73 11.97 4.39
CA THR A 31 13.11 12.36 5.76
C THR A 31 11.93 12.87 6.60
N GLU A 32 10.78 13.16 6.00
CA GLU A 32 9.58 13.66 6.72
C GLU A 32 8.56 12.54 7.04
N TYR A 33 8.69 11.37 6.42
CA TYR A 33 7.78 10.25 6.63
C TYR A 33 8.29 9.31 7.72
N ARG A 34 7.59 9.31 8.84
CA ARG A 34 7.78 8.35 9.92
C ARG A 34 7.41 6.94 9.45
N SER A 35 8.22 5.95 9.79
CA SER A 35 7.86 4.54 9.58
C SER A 35 6.71 4.12 10.49
N LEU A 36 5.71 3.45 9.89
CA LEU A 36 4.62 2.80 10.60
C LEU A 36 5.00 1.35 10.93
N SER A 37 4.62 0.87 12.10
CA SER A 37 4.78 -0.54 12.48
C SER A 37 3.67 -1.39 11.88
N TRP A 38 3.99 -2.62 11.45
CA TRP A 38 2.97 -3.56 11.01
C TRP A 38 1.99 -3.91 12.14
N ASP A 39 0.70 -3.87 11.84
CA ASP A 39 -0.35 -4.09 12.81
C ASP A 39 -0.99 -5.48 12.71
N ALA A 40 -0.30 -6.48 13.25
CA ALA A 40 -0.77 -7.87 13.21
C ALA A 40 -2.11 -8.11 13.93
N GLU A 41 -2.49 -7.23 14.86
CA GLU A 41 -3.74 -7.33 15.63
C GLU A 41 -4.96 -6.93 14.78
N THR A 42 -4.83 -5.88 13.98
CA THR A 42 -5.93 -5.35 13.16
C THR A 42 -5.99 -5.99 11.78
N TRP A 43 -4.91 -6.62 11.34
CA TRP A 43 -4.81 -7.22 10.02
C TRP A 43 -5.89 -8.26 9.66
N PRO A 44 -6.32 -9.18 10.55
CA PRO A 44 -7.41 -10.11 10.22
C PRO A 44 -8.71 -9.39 9.84
N SER A 45 -9.05 -8.32 10.56
CA SER A 45 -10.21 -7.48 10.30
C SER A 45 -10.08 -6.72 8.97
N VAL A 46 -8.90 -6.14 8.70
CA VAL A 46 -8.62 -5.45 7.43
C VAL A 46 -8.64 -6.41 6.24
N THR A 47 -8.22 -7.67 6.46
CA THR A 47 -8.29 -8.72 5.45
C THR A 47 -9.72 -9.10 5.12
N HIS A 48 -10.56 -9.32 6.14
CA HIS A 48 -11.99 -9.58 5.94
C HIS A 48 -12.65 -8.42 5.20
N ARG A 49 -12.30 -7.19 5.58
CA ARG A 49 -12.79 -5.98 4.92
C ARG A 49 -12.42 -5.93 3.43
N ALA A 50 -11.16 -6.15 3.07
CA ALA A 50 -10.75 -6.16 1.67
C ALA A 50 -11.44 -7.29 0.87
N TYR A 51 -11.69 -8.44 1.50
CA TYR A 51 -12.46 -9.53 0.91
C TYR A 51 -13.91 -9.12 0.63
N ASP A 52 -14.63 -8.55 1.60
CA ASP A 52 -16.03 -8.15 1.43
C ASP A 52 -16.22 -7.09 0.34
N LEU A 53 -15.28 -6.15 0.23
CA LEU A 53 -15.27 -5.15 -0.83
C LEU A 53 -15.08 -5.79 -2.21
N ALA A 54 -14.19 -6.76 -2.33
CA ALA A 54 -13.93 -7.49 -3.57
C ALA A 54 -15.09 -8.41 -3.96
N ASP A 55 -15.68 -9.11 -2.99
CA ASP A 55 -16.80 -10.04 -3.20
C ASP A 55 -18.07 -9.30 -3.64
N SER A 56 -18.37 -8.17 -2.98
CA SER A 56 -19.50 -7.29 -3.34
C SER A 56 -19.22 -6.41 -4.56
N THR A 57 -17.97 -6.34 -5.01
CA THR A 57 -17.47 -5.40 -6.03
C THR A 57 -17.80 -3.92 -5.73
N THR A 58 -18.08 -3.58 -4.48
CA THR A 58 -18.54 -2.25 -4.07
C THR A 58 -17.54 -1.61 -3.11
N LEU A 59 -17.12 -0.38 -3.41
CA LEU A 59 -16.28 0.41 -2.50
C LEU A 59 -17.19 1.26 -1.60
N SER A 60 -17.28 0.91 -0.32
CA SER A 60 -18.06 1.63 0.68
C SER A 60 -17.33 1.61 2.01
N HIS A 61 -17.48 2.66 2.81
CA HIS A 61 -17.03 2.69 4.21
C HIS A 61 -18.03 2.04 5.17
N GLU A 62 -19.24 1.71 4.69
CA GLU A 62 -20.27 1.05 5.50
C GLU A 62 -19.84 -0.36 5.90
N GLY A 63 -20.24 -0.79 7.11
CA GLY A 63 -19.99 -2.12 7.66
C GLY A 63 -18.66 -2.29 8.42
N PHE A 64 -17.66 -1.44 8.20
CA PHE A 64 -16.41 -1.50 8.96
C PHE A 64 -16.48 -0.78 10.31
N GLU A 65 -17.49 0.08 10.50
CA GLU A 65 -17.69 0.84 11.75
C GLU A 65 -17.87 -0.07 12.97
N GLU A 66 -18.61 -1.18 12.85
CA GLU A 66 -18.79 -2.15 13.95
C GLU A 66 -17.47 -2.81 14.35
N ILE A 67 -16.60 -3.07 13.37
CA ILE A 67 -15.28 -3.63 13.60
C ILE A 67 -14.39 -2.57 14.26
N ALA A 68 -14.33 -1.35 13.73
CA ALA A 68 -13.58 -0.25 14.32
C ALA A 68 -14.00 0.04 15.77
N ASP A 69 -15.31 0.03 16.05
CA ASP A 69 -15.88 0.19 17.39
C ASP A 69 -15.54 -0.98 18.31
N SER A 70 -15.67 -2.23 17.82
CA SER A 70 -15.34 -3.45 18.59
C SER A 70 -13.86 -3.53 18.97
N MET A 71 -13.01 -2.87 18.18
CA MET A 71 -11.58 -2.83 18.41
C MET A 71 -11.17 -1.66 19.33
N GLY A 72 -12.11 -0.77 19.70
CA GLY A 72 -11.85 0.38 20.56
C GLY A 72 -10.79 1.34 19.99
N PHE A 73 -10.56 1.29 18.68
CA PHE A 73 -9.48 2.02 18.03
C PHE A 73 -10.02 3.26 17.35
N ALA A 74 -9.65 4.43 17.87
CA ALA A 74 -9.65 5.64 17.06
C ALA A 74 -8.60 5.47 15.95
N GLY A 75 -9.02 5.53 14.69
CA GLY A 75 -8.15 5.29 13.55
C GLY A 75 -8.73 5.91 12.29
N CYS A 76 -8.13 5.54 11.16
CA CYS A 76 -8.66 5.91 9.85
C CYS A 76 -8.63 4.73 8.90
N GLU A 77 -9.78 4.45 8.29
CA GLU A 77 -9.91 3.55 7.14
C GLU A 77 -9.66 4.33 5.86
N ILE A 78 -8.79 3.80 5.00
CA ILE A 78 -8.65 4.28 3.63
C ILE A 78 -8.86 3.10 2.68
N LEU A 79 -9.62 3.34 1.62
CA LEU A 79 -10.06 2.33 0.68
C LEU A 79 -9.63 2.70 -0.73
N ALA A 80 -9.33 1.72 -1.57
CA ALA A 80 -9.06 1.92 -2.99
C ALA A 80 -9.68 0.79 -3.83
N ARG A 81 -10.19 1.16 -5.01
CA ARG A 81 -10.56 0.25 -6.10
C ARG A 81 -9.78 0.67 -7.32
N VAL A 82 -8.81 -0.14 -7.72
CA VAL A 82 -7.80 0.24 -8.72
C VAL A 82 -7.45 -0.92 -9.64
N GLU A 83 -6.81 -0.64 -10.78
CA GLU A 83 -6.37 -1.67 -11.73
C GLU A 83 -5.18 -2.49 -11.22
N SER A 84 -4.35 -1.93 -10.34
CA SER A 84 -3.20 -2.61 -9.74
C SER A 84 -2.90 -2.11 -8.33
N GLY A 85 -2.33 -2.99 -7.48
CA GLY A 85 -1.97 -2.64 -6.10
C GLY A 85 -1.03 -1.43 -6.00
N ASP A 86 -0.08 -1.29 -6.93
CA ASP A 86 0.88 -0.17 -6.95
C ASP A 86 0.20 1.19 -7.11
N SER A 87 -0.93 1.26 -7.82
CA SER A 87 -1.66 2.52 -8.03
C SER A 87 -2.53 2.94 -6.83
N ALA A 88 -2.74 2.07 -5.84
CA ALA A 88 -3.55 2.39 -4.66
C ALA A 88 -2.90 3.49 -3.81
N PHE A 89 -1.58 3.42 -3.61
CA PHE A 89 -0.86 4.40 -2.80
C PHE A 89 -0.91 5.80 -3.42
N ASP A 90 -0.67 5.90 -4.72
CA ASP A 90 -0.76 7.17 -5.45
C ASP A 90 -2.18 7.74 -5.40
N ALA A 91 -3.21 6.90 -5.55
CA ALA A 91 -4.61 7.31 -5.43
C ALA A 91 -4.93 7.87 -4.03
N TRP A 92 -4.42 7.23 -2.97
CA TRP A 92 -4.59 7.74 -1.60
C TRP A 92 -3.85 9.05 -1.37
N MET A 93 -2.60 9.18 -1.83
CA MET A 93 -1.81 10.40 -1.61
C MET A 93 -2.36 11.61 -2.37
N ASN A 94 -3.12 11.38 -3.45
CA ASN A 94 -3.84 12.41 -4.21
C ASN A 94 -5.22 12.78 -3.63
N SER A 95 -5.73 12.03 -2.65
CA SER A 95 -6.95 12.35 -1.92
C SER A 95 -6.62 13.08 -0.62
N PRO A 96 -7.04 14.35 -0.41
CA PRO A 96 -6.73 15.09 0.81
C PRO A 96 -7.14 14.36 2.10
N GLY A 97 -8.30 13.68 2.08
CA GLY A 97 -8.79 12.91 3.23
C GLY A 97 -7.91 11.70 3.53
N HIS A 98 -7.57 10.89 2.51
CA HIS A 98 -6.73 9.71 2.70
C HIS A 98 -5.29 10.10 3.07
N ARG A 99 -4.74 11.13 2.41
CA ARG A 99 -3.42 11.68 2.74
C ARG A 99 -3.37 12.13 4.20
N ALA A 100 -4.39 12.84 4.68
CA ALA A 100 -4.44 13.29 6.07
C ALA A 100 -4.34 12.12 7.06
N CYS A 101 -4.90 10.95 6.73
CA CYS A 101 -4.73 9.74 7.52
C CYS A 101 -3.32 9.18 7.45
N ILE A 102 -2.75 9.02 6.25
CA ILE A 102 -1.40 8.46 6.06
C ILE A 102 -0.33 9.29 6.77
N VAL A 103 -0.47 10.62 6.75
CA VAL A 103 0.52 11.53 7.34
C VAL A 103 0.24 11.92 8.78
N ASN A 104 -0.84 11.40 9.38
CA ASN A 104 -1.19 11.75 10.76
C ASN A 104 -0.14 11.19 11.72
N PRO A 105 0.62 12.04 12.44
CA PRO A 105 1.69 11.57 13.33
C PRO A 105 1.19 10.75 14.52
N ALA A 106 -0.10 10.89 14.88
CA ALA A 106 -0.74 10.11 15.94
C ALA A 106 -0.88 8.63 15.56
N TYR A 107 -1.01 8.31 14.26
CA TYR A 107 -1.10 6.93 13.81
C TYR A 107 0.28 6.33 13.70
N THR A 108 0.49 5.23 14.41
CA THR A 108 1.79 4.60 14.58
C THR A 108 1.91 3.22 13.98
N ARG A 109 0.78 2.61 13.63
CA ARG A 109 0.66 1.25 13.13
C ARG A 109 -0.26 1.25 11.91
N ALA A 110 -0.01 0.31 11.01
CA ALA A 110 -0.89 0.09 9.88
C ALA A 110 -1.06 -1.40 9.57
N ALA A 111 -2.27 -1.75 9.15
CA ALA A 111 -2.59 -3.02 8.49
C ALA A 111 -3.15 -2.72 7.09
N VAL A 112 -2.77 -3.52 6.11
CA VAL A 112 -3.25 -3.43 4.73
C VAL A 112 -3.54 -4.82 4.16
N ALA A 113 -4.58 -4.94 3.36
CA ALA A 113 -4.90 -6.13 2.61
C ALA A 113 -5.54 -5.77 1.26
N SER A 114 -5.37 -6.66 0.28
CA SER A 114 -5.93 -6.49 -1.06
C SER A 114 -6.51 -7.80 -1.58
N PHE A 115 -7.66 -7.73 -2.26
CA PHE A 115 -8.27 -8.84 -2.99
C PHE A 115 -8.68 -8.39 -4.39
N VAL A 116 -8.65 -9.33 -5.34
CA VAL A 116 -9.13 -9.08 -6.70
C VAL A 116 -10.61 -9.44 -6.76
N GLY A 117 -11.45 -8.49 -7.15
CA GLY A 117 -12.88 -8.69 -7.33
C GLY A 117 -13.20 -9.48 -8.60
N SER A 118 -14.45 -9.93 -8.70
CA SER A 118 -14.94 -10.63 -9.91
C SER A 118 -14.95 -9.76 -11.16
N ASP A 119 -14.88 -8.44 -10.99
CA ASP A 119 -14.73 -7.43 -12.05
C ASP A 119 -13.27 -7.24 -12.51
N GLY A 120 -12.32 -7.98 -11.93
CA GLY A 120 -10.91 -7.95 -12.29
C GLY A 120 -10.12 -6.80 -11.67
N LEU A 121 -10.73 -5.99 -10.79
CA LEU A 121 -10.05 -4.88 -10.12
C LEU A 121 -9.56 -5.27 -8.73
N VAL A 122 -8.56 -4.55 -8.24
CA VAL A 122 -7.98 -4.73 -6.91
C VAL A 122 -8.69 -3.82 -5.92
N TYR A 123 -9.25 -4.42 -4.88
CA TYR A 123 -9.85 -3.76 -3.74
C TYR A 123 -8.87 -3.81 -2.58
N THR A 124 -8.46 -2.64 -2.10
CA THR A 124 -7.49 -2.51 -1.02
C THR A 124 -8.11 -1.76 0.15
N ALA A 125 -7.96 -2.32 1.34
CA ALA A 125 -8.28 -1.65 2.60
C ALA A 125 -7.02 -1.47 3.42
N MET A 126 -6.86 -0.28 4.02
CA MET A 126 -5.82 -0.01 5.01
C MET A 126 -6.44 0.66 6.24
N TRP A 127 -5.98 0.24 7.41
CA TRP A 127 -6.33 0.84 8.70
C TRP A 127 -5.08 1.43 9.35
N LEU A 128 -5.18 2.68 9.81
CA LEU A 128 -4.13 3.44 10.49
C LEU A 128 -4.57 3.75 11.93
N ARG A 129 -3.70 3.50 12.92
CA ARG A 129 -3.92 3.83 14.33
C ARG A 129 -2.62 4.09 15.10
#